data_AF-A0A8J4DU70-F1
#
_entry.id   AF-A0A8J4DU70-F1
#
_cell.length_a   1.000
_cell.length_b   1.000
_cell.length_c   1.000
_cell.angle_alpha   90.00
_cell.angle_beta   90.00
_cell.angle_gamma   90.00
#
_symmetry.space_group_name_H-M   'P 1'
#
loop_
_entity.id
_entity.type
_entity.pdbx_description
1 polymer ?
#
loop_
_entity_poly.entity_id
_entity_poly.type
_entity_poly.pdbx_seq_one_letter_code
_entity_poly.pdbx_strand_id
1 'polypeptide(L)' 'MSVAEELDCRGMRCPLPVIHLARALPGVAIGDVVRVLATDPAAAVDIPAWCRMRNQEYLGEPAEGAYDVRRRS' A
#
# COMPACT_ATOMS: atom_id res chain seq x y z
N MET A 1 10.02 -5.84 -11.22
CA MET A 1 9.06 -6.06 -10.13
C MET A 1 7.67 -6.12 -10.75
N SER A 2 6.92 -7.19 -10.52
CA SER A 2 5.52 -7.31 -10.95
C SER A 2 4.61 -6.96 -9.78
N VAL A 3 3.64 -6.09 -10.02
CA VAL A 3 2.56 -5.80 -9.06
C VAL A 3 1.52 -6.90 -9.20
N ALA A 4 1.20 -7.59 -8.11
CA ALA A 4 0.20 -8.65 -8.09
C ALA A 4 -1.22 -8.10 -7.99
N GLU A 5 -1.39 -6.96 -7.31
CA GLU A 5 -2.68 -6.30 -7.13
C GLU A 5 -2.52 -4.79 -7.06
N GLU A 6 -3.44 -4.04 -7.67
CA GLU A 6 -3.49 -2.58 -7.62
C GLU A 6 -4.79 -2.11 -6.98
N LEU A 7 -4.68 -1.23 -5.98
CA LEU A 7 -5.79 -0.66 -5.23
C LEU A 7 -5.98 0.80 -5.58
N ASP A 8 -7.08 1.11 -6.26
CA ASP A 8 -7.46 2.50 -6.54
C ASP A 8 -8.18 3.13 -5.33
N CYS A 9 -7.44 3.93 -4.57
CA CYS A 9 -7.91 4.70 -3.42
C CYS A 9 -7.85 6.22 -3.71
N ARG A 10 -7.78 6.64 -4.97
CA ARG A 10 -7.73 8.07 -5.34
C ARG A 10 -9.05 8.74 -4.96
N GLY A 11 -8.95 9.96 -4.43
CA GLY A 11 -10.11 10.69 -3.89
C GLY A 11 -10.58 10.21 -2.51
N MET A 12 -10.05 9.10 -1.99
CA MET A 12 -10.28 8.68 -0.60
C MET A 12 -9.34 9.43 0.35
N ARG A 13 -9.82 9.77 1.54
CA ARG A 13 -9.03 10.41 2.59
C ARG A 13 -8.62 9.39 3.65
N CYS A 14 -7.54 9.67 4.36
CA CYS A 14 -7.10 8.92 5.53
C CYS A 14 -8.28 8.72 6.51
N PRO A 15 -8.46 7.49 7.06
CA PRO A 15 -7.58 6.32 6.98
C PRO A 15 -7.91 5.32 5.86
N LEU A 16 -8.75 5.67 4.89
CA LEU A 16 -9.28 4.71 3.91
C LEU A 16 -8.21 3.99 3.07
N PRO A 17 -7.19 4.65 2.49
CA PRO A 17 -6.18 3.94 1.69
C PRO A 17 -5.46 2.81 2.45
N VAL A 18 -5.16 3.05 3.74
CA VAL A 18 -4.52 2.06 4.61
C VAL A 18 -5.48 0.92 4.96
N ILE A 19 -6.76 1.22 5.18
CA ILE A 19 -7.78 0.18 5.43
C ILE A 19 -7.94 -0.73 4.20
N HIS A 20 -7.95 -0.16 3.00
CA HIS A 20 -8.02 -0.93 1.76
C HIS A 20 -6.79 -1.81 1.58
N LEU A 21 -5.59 -1.26 1.77
CA LEU A 21 -4.33 -2.01 1.78
C LEU A 21 -4.37 -3.17 2.78
N ALA A 22 -4.79 -2.91 4.02
CA ALA A 22 -4.84 -3.91 5.08
C ALA A 22 -5.82 -5.05 4.78
N ARG A 23 -6.89 -4.78 4.03
CA ARG A 23 -7.88 -5.78 3.61
C ARG A 23 -7.42 -6.60 2.41
N ALA A 24 -6.69 -6.00 1.46
CA ALA A 24 -6.24 -6.68 0.25
C ALA A 24 -4.95 -7.50 0.47
N LEU A 25 -4.00 -6.98 1.26
CA LEU A 25 -2.68 -7.61 1.43
C LEU A 25 -2.73 -9.10 1.84
N PRO A 26 -3.66 -9.56 2.71
CA PRO A 26 -3.76 -10.99 3.02
C PRO A 26 -4.13 -11.89 1.83
N GLY A 27 -4.71 -11.33 0.76
CA GLY A 27 -5.14 -12.03 -0.46
C GLY A 27 -4.02 -12.29 -1.47
N VAL A 28 -2.91 -11.56 -1.42
CA VAL A 28 -1.73 -11.79 -2.28
C VAL A 28 -0.73 -12.74 -1.64
N ALA A 29 0.14 -13.40 -2.41
CA ALA A 29 1.11 -14.33 -1.85
C ALA A 29 2.21 -13.59 -1.05
N ILE A 30 2.89 -14.31 -0.16
CA ILE A 30 4.09 -13.76 0.50
C ILE A 30 5.16 -13.52 -0.56
N GLY A 31 5.74 -12.32 -0.56
CA GLY A 31 6.70 -11.85 -1.56
C GLY A 31 6.09 -11.00 -2.67
N ASP A 32 4.76 -11.05 -2.85
CA ASP A 32 4.06 -10.25 -3.85
C ASP A 32 3.94 -8.78 -3.43
N VAL A 33 3.75 -7.92 -4.43
CA VAL A 33 3.63 -6.48 -4.28
C VAL A 33 2.19 -6.03 -4.55
N VAL A 34 1.64 -5.26 -3.63
CA VAL A 34 0.39 -4.51 -3.79
C VAL A 34 0.73 -3.05 -4.02
N ARG A 35 0.15 -2.46 -5.06
CA ARG A 35 0.23 -1.02 -5.32
C ARG A 35 -1.01 -0.32 -4.80
N VAL A 36 -0.83 0.77 -4.05
CA VAL A 36 -1.93 1.62 -3.59
C VAL A 36 -1.85 2.95 -4.32
N LEU A 37 -2.88 3.30 -5.08
CA LEU A 37 -3.02 4.61 -5.70
C LEU A 37 -3.81 5.51 -4.74
N ALA A 38 -3.21 6.57 -4.22
CA ALA A 38 -3.86 7.53 -3.34
C ALA A 38 -3.41 8.96 -3.66
N THR A 39 -4.36 9.89 -3.68
CA THR A 39 -4.11 11.32 -3.90
C THR A 39 -4.05 12.12 -2.60
N ASP A 40 -4.33 11.48 -1.47
CA ASP A 40 -4.23 12.11 -0.16
C ASP A 40 -2.76 12.18 0.27
N PRO A 41 -2.18 13.37 0.53
CA PRO A 41 -0.80 13.50 0.99
C PRO A 41 -0.51 12.75 2.29
N ALA A 42 -1.53 12.47 3.12
CA ALA A 42 -1.36 11.66 4.32
C ALA A 42 -0.91 10.22 4.01
N ALA A 43 -1.27 9.67 2.84
CA ALA A 43 -0.91 8.32 2.43
C ALA A 43 0.62 8.11 2.36
N ALA A 44 1.38 9.14 1.98
CA ALA A 44 2.84 9.11 1.93
C ALA A 44 3.48 8.87 3.30
N VAL A 45 2.78 9.20 4.40
CA VAL A 45 3.25 8.98 5.77
C VAL A 45 2.61 7.73 6.37
N ASP A 46 1.31 7.54 6.14
CA ASP A 46 0.52 6.49 6.76
C ASP A 46 0.84 5.09 6.22
N ILE A 47 1.08 4.94 4.92
CA ILE A 47 1.40 3.64 4.31
C ILE A 47 2.75 3.11 4.84
N PRO A 48 3.87 3.89 4.82
CA PRO A 48 5.12 3.43 5.43
C PRO A 48 5.00 3.15 6.93
N ALA A 49 4.24 3.95 7.67
CA ALA A 49 3.99 3.72 9.09
C ALA A 49 3.25 2.40 9.33
N TRP A 50 2.20 2.14 8.56
CA TRP A 50 1.44 0.90 8.61
C TRP A 50 2.30 -0.32 8.27
N CYS A 51 3.15 -0.24 7.23
CA CYS A 51 4.08 -1.30 6.87
C CYS A 51 4.99 -1.67 8.05
N ARG A 52 5.57 -0.67 8.74
CA ARG A 52 6.40 -0.89 9.94
C ARG A 52 5.61 -1.57 11.07
N MET A 53 4.37 -1.14 11.31
CA MET A 53 3.51 -1.70 12.36
C MET A 53 3.06 -3.14 12.08
N ARG A 54 2.88 -3.50 10.81
CA ARG A 54 2.36 -4.81 10.38
C ARG A 54 3.44 -5.77 9.89
N ASN A 55 4.72 -5.41 10.08
CA ASN A 55 5.88 -6.17 9.61
C ASN A 55 5.84 -6.44 8.10
N GLN A 56 5.34 -5.48 7.32
CA GLN A 56 5.30 -5.50 5.86
C GLN A 56 6.38 -4.58 5.31
N GLU A 57 6.68 -4.70 4.02
CA GLU A 57 7.76 -3.94 3.41
C GLU A 57 7.24 -2.85 2.51
N TYR A 58 7.59 -1.60 2.82
CA TYR A 58 7.36 -0.49 1.92
C TYR A 58 8.50 -0.42 0.89
N LEU A 59 8.16 -0.49 -0.40
CA LEU A 59 9.13 -0.47 -1.49
C LEU A 59 9.35 0.93 -2.07
N GLY A 60 8.51 1.90 -1.70
CA GLY A 60 8.62 3.28 -2.15
C GLY A 60 7.41 3.74 -2.96
N GLU A 61 7.57 4.91 -3.56
CA GLU A 61 6.58 5.58 -4.40
C GLU A 61 7.11 5.63 -5.84
N PRO A 62 6.87 4.60 -6.68
CA PRO A 62 7.37 4.56 -8.06
C PRO A 62 6.85 5.69 -8.96
N ALA A 63 5.72 6.31 -8.60
CA ALA A 63 5.14 7.47 -9.26
C ALA A 63 4.33 8.26 -8.22
N GLU A 64 4.11 9.55 -8.46
CA GLU A 64 3.36 10.41 -7.55
C GLU A 64 1.97 9.82 -7.24
N GLY A 65 1.70 9.60 -5.95
CA GLY A 65 0.48 8.99 -5.45
C GLY A 65 0.36 7.48 -5.66
N ALA A 66 1.42 6.77 -6.05
CA ALA A 66 1.44 5.32 -6.20
C ALA A 66 2.44 4.69 -5.22
N TYR A 67 1.95 3.92 -4.25
CA TYR A 67 2.75 3.36 -3.16
C TYR A 67 2.84 1.83 -3.26
N ASP A 68 4.05 1.30 -3.36
CA ASP A 68 4.28 -0.15 -3.49
C ASP A 68 4.59 -0.78 -2.13
N VAL A 69 3.85 -1.83 -1.78
CA VAL A 69 3.97 -2.57 -0.52
C VAL A 69 4.14 -4.05 -0.81
N ARG A 70 5.23 -4.64 -0.34
CA ARG A 70 5.49 -6.08 -0.43
C ARG A 70 5.02 -6.81 0.83
N ARG A 71 4.26 -7.88 0.62
CA ARG A 71 3.86 -8.79 1.70
C ARG A 71 5.06 -9.59 2.19
N ARG A 72 5.34 -9.57 3.49
CA ARG A 72 6.43 -10.35 4.11
C ARG A 72 5.96 -11.57 4.90
N SER A 73 4.73 -11.55 5.41
CA SER A 73 4.12 -12.61 6.25
C SER A 73 2.63 -12.69 5.99
#